data_AF-A0A0P0FJ25-F1
#
_entry.id   AF-A0A0P0FJ25-F1
#
_cell.length_a   1.000
_cell.length_b   1.000
_cell.length_c   1.000
_cell.angle_alpha   90.00
_cell.angle_beta   90.00
_cell.angle_gamma   90.00
#
_symmetry.space_group_name_H-M   'P 1'
#
loop_
_entity.id
_entity.type
_entity.pdbx_description
1 polymer ?
#
loop_
_entity_poly.entity_id
_entity_poly.type
_entity_poly.pdbx_seq_one_letter_code
_entity_poly.pdbx_strand_id
1 'polypeptide(L)'
;MTEEYILEEDYPLMESINHYARLANKEDYKYKFIEIMKRIEHDDVVFLADLKLLEKEFKCPIRTQILKAPKVYLGIGVVGINSISDINHFLGKCKGCKLDFNGLRNAINATW
;
A
#
# COMPACT_ATOMS: atom_id res chain seq x y z
N MET A 1 14.83 8.44 24.34
CA MET A 1 14.05 7.24 24.70
C MET A 1 13.59 6.63 23.40
N THR A 2 14.23 5.56 22.97
CA THR A 2 13.77 4.74 21.84
C THR A 2 12.54 3.99 22.33
N GLU A 3 11.36 4.48 21.95
CA GLU A 3 10.12 3.72 22.12
C GLU A 3 10.30 2.41 21.35
N GLU A 4 10.54 1.32 22.08
CA GLU A 4 10.41 -0.03 21.54
C GLU A 4 8.97 -0.15 21.06
N TYR A 5 8.82 -0.15 19.74
CA TYR A 5 7.54 -0.28 19.08
C TYR A 5 7.02 -1.69 19.38
N ILE A 6 6.26 -1.83 20.47
CA ILE A 6 5.46 -3.03 20.72
C ILE A 6 4.46 -3.06 19.58
N LEU A 7 4.77 -3.91 18.61
CA LEU A 7 4.01 -4.11 17.40
C LEU A 7 2.75 -4.88 17.84
N GLU A 8 1.76 -4.13 18.33
CA GLU A 8 0.48 -4.70 18.73
C GLU A 8 -0.05 -5.53 17.55
N GLU A 9 -0.55 -6.72 17.86
CA GLU A 9 -1.20 -7.64 16.93
C GLU A 9 -2.44 -7.01 16.22
N ASP A 10 -2.73 -5.74 16.50
CA ASP A 10 -3.91 -4.96 16.13
C ASP A 10 -3.75 -4.04 14.91
N TYR A 11 -2.60 -4.00 14.21
CA TYR A 11 -2.54 -3.17 12.99
C TYR A 11 -3.48 -3.74 11.91
N PRO A 12 -4.41 -2.93 11.36
CA PRO A 12 -5.23 -3.38 10.23
C PRO A 12 -4.29 -3.79 9.09
N LEU A 13 -4.32 -5.08 8.70
CA LEU A 13 -3.42 -5.77 7.73
C LEU A 13 -2.30 -6.64 8.32
N MET A 14 -2.22 -6.86 9.64
CA MET A 14 -1.15 -7.69 10.23
C MET A 14 -1.01 -9.08 9.60
N GLU A 15 -2.11 -9.75 9.24
CA GLU A 15 -2.06 -11.06 8.55
C GLU A 15 -1.38 -10.97 7.18
N SER A 16 -1.77 -9.99 6.35
CA SER A 16 -1.16 -9.76 5.05
C SER A 16 0.31 -9.36 5.17
N ILE A 17 0.64 -8.49 6.14
CA ILE A 17 2.02 -8.07 6.41
C ILE A 17 2.87 -9.27 6.82
N ASN A 18 2.36 -10.12 7.71
CA ASN A 18 3.02 -11.36 8.13
C ASN A 18 3.23 -12.31 6.94
N HIS A 19 2.23 -12.46 6.08
CA HIS A 19 2.34 -13.25 4.85
C HIS A 19 3.48 -12.74 3.94
N TYR A 20 3.50 -11.44 3.65
CA TYR A 20 4.53 -10.86 2.77
C TYR A 20 5.92 -10.82 3.38
N ALA A 21 6.05 -10.59 4.69
CA ALA A 21 7.33 -10.67 5.37
C ALA A 21 7.93 -12.09 5.32
N ARG A 22 7.08 -13.12 5.44
CA ARG A 22 7.50 -14.53 5.26
C ARG A 22 7.94 -14.79 3.81
N LEU A 23 7.20 -14.32 2.80
CA LEU A 23 7.56 -14.45 1.38
C LEU A 23 8.87 -13.71 1.00
N ALA A 24 9.16 -12.61 1.69
CA ALA A 24 10.39 -11.85 1.57
C ALA A 24 11.58 -12.50 2.29
N ASN A 25 11.33 -13.54 3.10
CA ASN A 25 12.31 -14.20 3.96
C ASN A 25 13.07 -13.22 4.89
N LYS A 26 12.36 -12.21 5.40
CA LYS A 26 12.90 -11.17 6.29
C LYS A 26 11.85 -10.80 7.34
N GLU A 27 11.98 -11.31 8.56
CA GLU A 27 11.00 -11.00 9.61
C GLU A 27 11.06 -9.55 10.08
N ASP A 28 12.24 -8.93 10.09
CA ASP A 28 12.43 -7.52 10.47
C ASP A 28 11.77 -6.53 9.49
N TYR A 29 11.40 -7.01 8.29
CA TYR A 29 10.76 -6.19 7.28
C TYR A 29 9.30 -5.86 7.62
N LYS A 30 8.66 -6.58 8.56
CA LYS A 30 7.31 -6.25 9.04
C LYS A 30 7.21 -4.80 9.53
N TYR A 31 8.20 -4.36 10.30
CA TYR A 31 8.29 -2.97 10.80
C TYR A 31 8.35 -1.97 9.66
N LYS A 32 9.16 -2.25 8.64
CA LYS A 32 9.29 -1.39 7.46
C LYS A 32 8.00 -1.35 6.63
N PHE A 33 7.26 -2.44 6.52
CA PHE A 33 5.93 -2.45 5.88
C PHE A 33 4.98 -1.54 6.65
N ILE A 34 4.93 -1.69 7.97
CA ILE A 34 4.05 -0.92 8.86
C ILE A 34 4.39 0.57 8.82
N GLU A 35 5.68 0.94 8.83
CA GLU A 35 6.09 2.35 8.69
C GLU A 35 5.61 2.97 7.38
N ILE A 36 5.72 2.24 6.26
CA ILE A 36 5.22 2.70 4.97
C ILE A 36 3.70 2.90 5.04
N MET A 37 2.96 1.94 5.61
CA MET A 37 1.50 2.01 5.72
C MET A 37 1.04 3.14 6.66
N LYS A 38 1.69 3.32 7.82
CA LYS A 38 1.41 4.41 8.76
C LYS A 38 1.70 5.78 8.16
N ARG A 39 2.76 5.92 7.37
CA ARG A 39 3.04 7.17 6.66
C ARG A 39 1.97 7.46 5.61
N ILE A 40 1.57 6.46 4.83
CA ILE A 40 0.50 6.59 3.83
C ILE A 40 -0.82 6.98 4.52
N GLU A 41 -1.14 6.36 5.65
CA GLU A 41 -2.34 6.63 6.46
C GLU A 41 -2.34 8.05 7.03
N HIS A 42 -1.21 8.51 7.59
CA HIS A 42 -1.06 9.85 8.14
C HIS A 42 -1.15 10.94 7.07
N ASP A 43 -0.42 10.77 5.97
CA ASP A 43 -0.36 11.78 4.91
C ASP A 43 -1.58 11.72 3.98
N ASP A 44 -2.40 10.67 4.11
CA ASP A 44 -3.55 10.33 3.26
C ASP A 44 -3.20 10.43 1.76
N VAL A 45 -1.98 10.00 1.43
CA VAL A 45 -1.39 10.05 0.09
C VAL A 45 -0.57 8.79 -0.15
N VAL A 46 -0.87 8.10 -1.26
CA VAL A 46 -0.09 6.96 -1.73
C VAL A 46 0.94 7.43 -2.75
N PHE A 47 2.22 7.18 -2.51
CA PHE A 47 3.27 7.49 -3.49
C PHE A 47 3.63 6.28 -4.35
N LEU A 48 3.96 6.53 -5.63
CA LEU A 48 4.45 5.47 -6.52
C LEU A 48 5.73 4.80 -5.99
N ALA A 49 6.60 5.56 -5.33
CA ALA A 49 7.83 5.05 -4.74
C ALA A 49 7.53 3.98 -3.67
N ASP A 50 6.46 4.18 -2.90
CA ASP A 50 6.07 3.29 -1.81
C ASP A 50 5.49 1.99 -2.33
N LEU A 51 4.62 2.06 -3.34
CA LEU A 51 4.11 0.86 -4.00
C LEU A 51 5.22 0.05 -4.65
N LYS A 52 6.19 0.72 -5.30
CA LYS A 52 7.35 0.03 -5.89
C LYS A 52 8.23 -0.60 -4.82
N LEU A 53 8.39 0.06 -3.67
CA LEU A 53 9.15 -0.48 -2.54
C LEU A 53 8.46 -1.72 -1.98
N LEU A 54 7.14 -1.66 -1.77
CA LEU A 54 6.32 -2.80 -1.32
C LEU A 54 6.41 -3.98 -2.32
N GLU A 55 6.27 -3.73 -3.62
CA GLU A 55 6.39 -4.78 -4.63
C GLU A 55 7.78 -5.39 -4.71
N LYS A 56 8.83 -4.58 -4.63
CA LYS A 56 10.21 -5.05 -4.78
C LYS A 56 10.69 -5.80 -3.54
N GLU A 57 10.48 -5.23 -2.37
CA GLU A 57 11.03 -5.73 -1.11
C GLU A 57 10.14 -6.80 -0.48
N PHE A 58 8.83 -6.73 -0.71
CA PHE A 58 7.84 -7.61 -0.06
C PHE A 58 7.13 -8.54 -1.03
N LYS A 59 7.42 -8.44 -2.34
CA LYS A 59 6.75 -9.22 -3.40
C LYS A 59 5.23 -9.09 -3.36
N CYS A 60 4.70 -8.00 -2.81
CA CYS A 60 3.27 -7.74 -2.70
C CYS A 60 2.79 -7.07 -4.00
N PRO A 61 2.06 -7.74 -4.91
CA PRO A 61 1.76 -7.21 -6.25
C PRO A 61 0.59 -6.22 -6.24
N ILE A 62 0.72 -5.12 -5.48
CA ILE A 62 -0.34 -4.17 -5.17
C ILE A 62 -0.86 -3.47 -6.44
N ARG A 63 0.03 -2.99 -7.33
CA ARG A 63 -0.42 -2.28 -8.55
C ARG A 63 -1.22 -3.18 -9.48
N THR A 64 -0.90 -4.47 -9.52
CA THR A 64 -1.66 -5.46 -10.30
C THR A 64 -3.05 -5.70 -9.71
N GLN A 65 -3.20 -5.70 -8.39
CA GLN A 65 -4.53 -5.83 -7.78
C GLN A 65 -5.37 -4.56 -7.95
N ILE A 66 -4.76 -3.38 -7.92
CA ILE A 66 -5.46 -2.12 -8.24
C ILE A 66 -6.06 -2.18 -9.66
N LEU A 67 -5.39 -2.83 -10.62
CA LEU A 67 -5.94 -3.04 -11.97
C LEU A 67 -7.14 -3.99 -12.03
N LYS A 68 -7.19 -4.98 -11.13
CA LYS A 68 -8.29 -5.96 -11.09
C LYS A 68 -9.58 -5.35 -10.52
N ALA A 69 -9.48 -4.26 -9.77
CA ALA A 69 -10.61 -3.49 -9.26
C ALA A 69 -10.43 -1.99 -9.58
N PRO A 70 -10.69 -1.57 -10.83
CA PRO A 70 -10.22 -0.31 -11.40
C PRO A 70 -11.01 0.94 -10.94
N LYS A 71 -11.23 1.09 -9.62
CA LYS A 71 -11.93 2.24 -9.04
C LYS A 71 -11.02 2.92 -8.04
N VAL A 72 -10.60 4.15 -8.35
CA VAL A 72 -9.99 5.05 -7.39
C VAL A 72 -10.95 6.18 -7.09
N TYR A 73 -11.27 6.35 -5.82
CA TYR A 73 -12.08 7.45 -5.33
C TYR A 73 -11.18 8.66 -5.10
N LEU A 74 -11.38 9.70 -5.92
CA LEU A 74 -10.93 11.05 -5.64
C LEU A 74 -11.94 11.72 -4.72
N GLY A 75 -11.50 12.69 -3.92
CA GLY A 75 -12.40 13.58 -3.16
C GLY A 75 -13.45 14.34 -4.01
N ILE A 76 -13.45 14.16 -5.34
CA ILE A 76 -14.37 14.73 -6.33
C ILE A 76 -15.03 13.69 -7.27
N GLY A 77 -14.74 12.38 -7.16
CA GLY A 77 -15.36 11.36 -8.03
C GLY A 77 -14.54 10.08 -8.23
N VAL A 78 -15.02 9.15 -9.06
CA VAL A 78 -14.34 7.87 -9.35
C VAL A 78 -13.56 7.97 -10.66
N VAL A 79 -12.26 7.67 -10.64
CA VAL A 79 -11.43 7.54 -11.84
C VAL A 79 -11.21 6.06 -12.16
N GLY A 80 -11.46 5.69 -13.41
CA GLY A 80 -11.16 4.36 -13.94
C GLY A 80 -9.67 4.20 -14.23
N ILE A 81 -9.08 3.09 -13.78
CA ILE A 81 -7.70 2.73 -14.08
C ILE A 81 -7.67 1.54 -15.03
N ASN A 82 -7.15 1.71 -16.24
CA ASN A 82 -7.12 0.64 -17.24
C ASN A 82 -5.72 0.05 -17.47
N SER A 83 -4.67 0.70 -16.97
CA SER A 83 -3.28 0.27 -17.17
C SER A 83 -2.33 0.68 -16.03
N ILE A 84 -1.17 0.02 -15.94
CA ILE A 84 -0.08 0.41 -15.01
C ILE A 84 0.41 1.83 -15.32
N SER A 85 0.39 2.24 -16.60
CA SER A 85 0.75 3.59 -17.00
C SER A 85 -0.18 4.62 -16.36
N ASP A 86 -1.49 4.33 -16.30
CA ASP A 86 -2.47 5.19 -15.65
C ASP A 86 -2.23 5.30 -14.14
N ILE A 87 -1.89 4.18 -13.48
CA ILE A 87 -1.48 4.18 -12.06
C ILE A 87 -0.26 5.07 -11.85
N ASN A 88 0.78 4.89 -12.67
CA ASN A 88 2.02 5.65 -12.53
C ASN A 88 1.80 7.14 -12.83
N HIS A 89 0.98 7.46 -13.83
CA HIS A 89 0.63 8.82 -14.20
C HIS A 89 -0.15 9.50 -13.06
N PHE A 90 -1.13 8.79 -12.50
CA PHE A 90 -1.92 9.23 -11.36
C PHE A 90 -1.03 9.53 -10.15
N LEU A 91 -0.28 8.54 -9.66
CA LEU A 91 0.56 8.67 -8.47
C LEU A 91 1.77 9.62 -8.68
N GLY A 92 2.20 9.81 -9.93
CA GLY A 92 3.36 10.65 -10.27
C GLY A 92 3.02 12.12 -10.50
N LYS A 93 1.85 12.42 -11.10
CA LYS A 93 1.45 13.81 -11.40
C LYS A 93 0.54 14.43 -10.36
N CYS A 94 -0.30 13.62 -9.71
CA CYS A 94 -1.19 14.14 -8.71
C CYS A 94 -0.50 14.24 -7.35
N LYS A 95 0.19 15.34 -7.09
CA LYS A 95 0.47 15.77 -5.72
C LYS A 95 -0.86 16.20 -5.07
N GLY A 96 -1.65 15.23 -4.60
CA GLY A 96 -2.95 15.47 -3.96
C GLY A 96 -4.13 14.65 -4.50
N CYS A 97 -3.95 13.78 -5.49
CA CYS A 97 -4.98 12.78 -5.82
C CYS A 97 -4.78 11.60 -4.87
N LYS A 98 -5.74 11.41 -3.98
CA LYS A 98 -5.72 10.36 -2.97
C LYS A 98 -6.16 9.05 -3.60
N LEU A 99 -5.39 8.00 -3.39
CA LEU A 99 -5.91 6.63 -3.53
C LEU A 99 -6.47 6.29 -2.16
N ASP A 100 -7.79 6.10 -2.08
CA ASP A 100 -8.47 5.79 -0.83
C ASP A 100 -7.72 4.66 -0.09
N PHE A 101 -7.36 4.93 1.16
CA PHE A 101 -6.62 3.99 2.01
C PHE A 101 -7.36 2.66 2.13
N ASN A 102 -8.70 2.66 2.13
CA ASN A 102 -9.48 1.43 2.12
C ASN A 102 -9.34 0.68 0.79
N GLY A 103 -9.23 1.37 -0.34
CA GLY A 103 -8.91 0.79 -1.64
C GLY A 103 -7.53 0.13 -1.66
N LEU A 104 -6.51 0.79 -1.11
CA LEU A 104 -5.16 0.22 -0.95
C LEU A 104 -5.18 -1.01 -0.04
N ARG A 105 -5.84 -0.91 1.11
CA ARG A 105 -6.02 -1.98 2.09
C ARG A 105 -6.70 -3.19 1.44
N ASN A 106 -7.77 -2.98 0.68
CA ASN A 106 -8.48 -4.05 -0.01
C ASN A 106 -7.61 -4.70 -1.11
N ALA A 107 -6.81 -3.91 -1.84
CA ALA A 107 -5.88 -4.46 -2.82
C ALA A 107 -4.81 -5.34 -2.16
N ILE A 108 -4.27 -4.92 -1.01
CA ILE A 108 -3.33 -5.72 -0.21
C ILE A 108 -4.04 -6.97 0.33
N ASN A 109 -5.26 -6.87 0.85
CA ASN A 109 -6.01 -8.06 1.29
C ASN A 109 -6.37 -9.02 0.14
N ALA A 110 -6.58 -8.51 -1.07
CA ALA A 110 -6.89 -9.33 -2.25
C ALA A 110 -5.64 -9.91 -2.93
N THR A 111 -4.44 -9.64 -2.40
CA THR A 111 -3.19 -10.21 -2.93
C THR A 111 -2.90 -11.63 -2.41
N TRP A 112 -3.64 -12.14 -1.41
CA TRP A 112 -3.47 -13.47 -0.80
C TRP A 112 -4.73 -14.34 -0.88
#